data_AF-A0A7L7LFK6-F1
#
_entry.id   AF-A0A7L7LFK6-F1
#
_cell.length_a   1.000
_cell.length_b   1.000
_cell.length_c   1.000
_cell.angle_alpha   90.00
_cell.angle_beta   90.00
_cell.angle_gamma   90.00
#
_symmetry.space_group_name_H-M   'P 1'
#
loop_
_entity.id
_entity.type
_entity.pdbx_description
1 polymer ?
#
loop_
_entity_poly.entity_id
_entity_poly.type
_entity_poly.pdbx_seq_one_letter_code
_entity_poly.pdbx_strand_id
1 'polypeptide(L)'
;MTFEEIYSKILPLWGDKIDFSDGYIIQPERKYKNLKKVTDSKDYFYSKNLSNQWNALEEQIAEDDAEGRLMLWTMFQVFQQHARKKFEQNVLTFLPGEIYKTEIEEQFLKNV
;
A
#
# COMPACT_ATOMS: atom_id res chain seq x y z
N MET A 1 7.95 -13.55 16.40
CA MET A 1 8.55 -14.05 15.14
C MET A 1 9.59 -13.02 14.68
N THR A 2 10.52 -13.32 13.78
CA THR A 2 11.43 -12.27 13.24
C THR A 2 10.79 -11.54 12.06
N PHE A 3 11.21 -10.30 11.78
CA PHE A 3 10.76 -9.56 10.60
C PHE A 3 10.92 -10.38 9.31
N GLU A 4 12.06 -11.06 9.16
CA GLU A 4 12.37 -11.88 7.98
C GLU A 4 11.43 -13.08 7.81
N GLU A 5 11.06 -13.74 8.91
CA GLU A 5 10.09 -14.84 8.90
C GLU A 5 8.70 -14.36 8.48
N ILE A 6 8.22 -13.25 9.06
CA ILE A 6 6.91 -12.68 8.72
C ILE A 6 6.91 -12.17 7.28
N TYR A 7 7.96 -11.46 6.86
CA TYR A 7 8.12 -10.94 5.50
C TYR A 7 8.09 -12.07 4.46
N SER A 8 8.85 -13.14 4.70
CA SER A 8 8.93 -14.28 3.77
C SER A 8 7.62 -15.07 3.71
N LYS A 9 6.82 -15.04 4.77
CA LYS A 9 5.48 -15.63 4.81
C LYS A 9 4.46 -14.80 4.02
N ILE A 10 4.47 -13.47 4.16
CA ILE A 10 3.44 -12.59 3.61
C ILE A 10 3.72 -12.15 2.18
N LEU A 11 4.96 -11.87 1.81
CA LEU A 11 5.31 -11.36 0.47
C LEU A 11 4.75 -12.24 -0.67
N PRO A 12 4.90 -13.58 -0.64
CA PRO A 12 4.41 -14.43 -1.74
C PRO A 12 2.89 -14.38 -1.93
N LEU A 13 2.13 -14.01 -0.90
CA LEU A 13 0.67 -13.90 -0.97
C LEU A 13 0.22 -12.78 -1.92
N TRP A 14 1.05 -11.74 -2.08
CA TRP A 14 0.81 -10.66 -3.05
C TRP A 14 0.95 -11.10 -4.52
N GLY A 15 1.39 -12.34 -4.76
CA GLY A 15 1.56 -12.91 -6.10
C GLY A 15 2.70 -12.25 -6.87
N ASP A 16 2.76 -12.54 -8.17
CA ASP A 16 3.85 -12.06 -9.01
C ASP A 16 3.72 -10.59 -9.37
N LYS A 17 2.50 -10.04 -9.37
CA LYS A 17 2.20 -8.73 -9.93
C LYS A 17 1.09 -8.02 -9.17
N ILE A 18 1.32 -6.75 -8.89
CA ILE A 18 0.31 -5.81 -8.39
C ILE A 18 -0.19 -4.99 -9.57
N ASP A 19 -1.51 -5.03 -9.80
CA ASP A 19 -2.20 -4.28 -10.84
C ASP A 19 -3.03 -3.16 -10.21
N PHE A 20 -2.80 -1.94 -10.70
CA PHE A 20 -3.51 -0.72 -10.32
C PHE A 20 -3.84 0.12 -11.55
N SER A 21 -4.10 -0.53 -12.68
CA SER A 21 -4.55 0.08 -13.93
C SER A 21 -5.89 0.81 -13.81
N ASP A 22 -6.69 0.44 -12.81
CA ASP A 22 -7.93 1.12 -12.41
C ASP A 22 -7.68 2.31 -11.46
N GLY A 23 -6.42 2.64 -11.21
CA GLY A 23 -6.01 3.71 -10.32
C GLY A 23 -6.55 5.08 -10.76
N TYR A 24 -6.91 5.90 -9.78
CA TYR A 24 -7.24 7.31 -10.02
C TYR A 24 -6.85 8.18 -8.83
N ILE A 25 -6.68 9.47 -9.11
CA ILE A 25 -6.34 10.47 -8.11
C ILE A 25 -7.61 11.18 -7.65
N ILE A 26 -7.94 11.03 -6.36
CA ILE A 26 -9.04 11.71 -5.69
C ILE A 26 -8.53 13.06 -5.20
N GLN A 27 -9.03 14.12 -5.82
CA GLN A 27 -8.82 15.48 -5.34
C GLN A 27 -9.97 15.84 -4.40
N PRO A 28 -9.70 16.19 -3.14
CA PRO A 28 -10.76 16.66 -2.25
C PRO A 28 -11.39 17.93 -2.85
N GLU A 29 -12.71 17.91 -3.08
CA GLU A 29 -13.44 19.07 -3.59
C GLU A 29 -13.14 20.28 -2.69
N ARG A 30 -12.54 21.33 -3.26
CA ARG A 30 -12.35 22.63 -2.56
C ARG A 30 -13.71 23.31 -2.40
N LYS A 31 -14.53 22.85 -1.45
CA LYS A 31 -15.88 23.39 -1.22
C LYS A 31 -15.91 24.79 -0.57
N TYR A 32 -14.76 25.38 -0.26
CA TYR A 32 -14.73 26.74 0.31
C TYR A 32 -13.73 27.62 -0.45
N LYS A 33 -14.28 28.46 -1.35
CA LYS A 33 -13.60 29.67 -1.84
C LYS A 33 -13.27 30.54 -0.62
N ASN A 34 -12.01 30.92 -0.47
CA ASN A 34 -11.51 31.98 0.41
C ASN A 34 -11.23 31.64 1.90
N LEU A 35 -10.53 30.54 2.19
CA LEU A 35 -9.75 30.44 3.43
C LEU A 35 -8.27 30.23 3.13
N LYS A 36 -7.44 30.99 3.85
CA LYS A 36 -6.01 31.22 3.64
C LYS A 36 -5.21 29.92 3.51
N LYS A 37 -4.18 29.97 2.65
CA LYS A 37 -3.11 28.98 2.46
C LYS A 37 -2.63 28.35 3.78
N VAL A 38 -2.89 27.06 3.99
CA VAL A 38 -1.98 26.10 4.65
C VAL A 38 -2.30 24.69 4.12
N THR A 39 -1.47 24.22 3.20
CA THR A 39 -1.04 22.82 2.96
C THR A 39 -1.92 21.66 3.47
N ASP A 40 -2.95 21.25 2.72
CA ASP A 40 -3.48 19.88 2.83
C ASP A 40 -4.27 19.42 1.59
N SER A 41 -3.85 19.80 0.39
CA SER A 41 -4.32 19.13 -0.84
C SER A 41 -3.39 17.97 -1.18
N LYS A 42 -3.24 17.00 -0.28
CA LYS A 42 -2.66 15.73 -0.67
C LYS A 42 -3.74 14.99 -1.44
N ASP A 43 -3.69 15.16 -2.76
CA ASP A 43 -4.32 14.28 -3.72
C ASP A 43 -4.13 12.82 -3.28
N TYR A 44 -5.23 12.08 -3.12
CA TYR A 44 -5.21 10.68 -2.68
C TYR A 44 -5.18 9.77 -3.88
N PHE A 45 -4.36 8.72 -3.85
CA PHE A 45 -4.38 7.67 -4.86
C PHE A 45 -5.29 6.54 -4.39
N TYR A 46 -6.15 6.06 -5.28
CA TYR A 46 -6.98 4.90 -5.02
C TYR A 46 -6.98 3.96 -6.22
N SER A 47 -6.84 2.68 -5.95
CA SER A 47 -7.07 1.58 -6.88
C SER A 47 -7.95 0.55 -6.19
N LYS A 48 -9.05 0.16 -6.85
CA LYS A 48 -9.96 -0.86 -6.37
C LYS A 48 -9.30 -2.23 -6.47
N ASN A 49 -8.54 -2.51 -7.53
CA ASN A 49 -7.80 -3.77 -7.69
C ASN A 49 -6.81 -3.99 -6.53
N LEU A 50 -5.98 -2.99 -6.23
CA LEU A 50 -5.03 -3.06 -5.12
C LEU A 50 -5.73 -3.20 -3.76
N SER A 51 -6.83 -2.46 -3.54
CA SER A 51 -7.60 -2.53 -2.29
C SER A 51 -8.29 -3.89 -2.11
N ASN A 52 -8.87 -4.44 -3.18
CA ASN A 52 -9.51 -5.76 -3.15
C ASN A 52 -8.49 -6.87 -2.92
N GLN A 53 -7.29 -6.75 -3.50
CA GLN A 53 -6.21 -7.68 -3.25
C GLN A 53 -5.82 -7.68 -1.77
N TRP A 54 -5.66 -6.51 -1.15
CA TRP A 54 -5.40 -6.41 0.28
C TRP A 54 -6.51 -7.07 1.12
N ASN A 55 -7.78 -6.76 0.88
CA ASN A 55 -8.91 -7.36 1.59
C ASN A 55 -8.91 -8.89 1.48
N ALA A 56 -8.67 -9.43 0.28
CA ALA A 56 -8.63 -10.87 0.05
C ALA A 56 -7.46 -11.56 0.76
N LEU A 57 -6.34 -10.85 0.99
CA LEU A 57 -5.22 -11.36 1.76
C LEU A 57 -5.45 -11.26 3.27
N GLU A 58 -6.15 -10.22 3.72
CA GLU A 58 -6.51 -10.05 5.13
C GLU A 58 -7.42 -11.20 5.60
N GLU A 59 -8.34 -11.65 4.75
CA GLU A 59 -9.19 -12.82 5.00
C GLU A 59 -8.42 -14.16 5.05
N GLN A 60 -7.24 -14.25 4.42
CA GLN A 60 -6.41 -15.46 4.42
C GLN A 60 -5.50 -15.55 5.65
N ILE A 61 -5.20 -14.44 6.30
CA ILE A 61 -4.37 -14.40 7.50
C ILE A 61 -5.25 -14.66 8.72
N ALA A 62 -4.87 -15.67 9.51
CA ALA A 62 -5.58 -16.05 10.72
C ALA A 62 -5.80 -14.84 11.66
N GLU A 63 -6.95 -14.79 12.32
CA GLU A 63 -7.32 -13.66 13.18
C GLU A 63 -6.37 -13.45 14.36
N ASP A 64 -5.73 -14.51 14.84
CA ASP A 64 -4.74 -14.50 15.92
C ASP A 64 -3.31 -14.17 15.45
N ASP A 65 -3.05 -14.10 14.14
CA ASP A 65 -1.76 -13.72 13.57
C ASP A 65 -1.63 -12.20 13.44
N ALA A 66 -1.50 -11.53 14.59
CA ALA A 66 -1.37 -10.07 14.68
C ALA A 66 -0.11 -9.55 13.92
N GLU A 67 1.00 -10.28 14.00
CA GLU A 67 2.26 -9.91 13.32
C GLU A 67 2.12 -10.02 11.79
N GLY A 68 1.48 -11.07 11.29
CA GLY A 68 1.17 -11.23 9.87
C GLY A 68 0.24 -10.14 9.33
N ARG A 69 -0.81 -9.78 10.07
CA ARG A 69 -1.72 -8.67 9.71
C ARG A 69 -1.00 -7.33 9.69
N LEU A 70 -0.14 -7.07 10.67
CA LEU A 70 0.69 -5.86 10.71
C LEU A 70 1.62 -5.78 9.49
N MET A 71 2.23 -6.90 9.09
CA MET A 71 3.07 -6.97 7.90
C MET A 71 2.26 -6.72 6.62
N LEU A 72 1.09 -7.34 6.49
CA LEU A 72 0.20 -7.14 5.36
C LEU A 72 -0.18 -5.65 5.22
N TRP A 73 -0.57 -5.02 6.32
CA TRP A 73 -0.88 -3.59 6.37
C TRP A 73 0.33 -2.72 5.97
N THR A 74 1.50 -3.04 6.50
CA THR A 74 2.75 -2.35 6.19
C THR A 74 3.07 -2.44 4.69
N MET A 75 3.00 -3.64 4.11
CA MET A 75 3.20 -3.85 2.68
C MET A 75 2.17 -3.07 1.86
N PHE A 76 0.90 -3.09 2.24
CA PHE A 76 -0.15 -2.32 1.56
C PHE A 76 0.15 -0.81 1.55
N GLN A 77 0.58 -0.24 2.68
CA GLN A 77 0.96 1.18 2.76
C GLN A 77 2.11 1.51 1.79
N VAL A 78 3.17 0.69 1.79
CA VAL A 78 4.32 0.89 0.91
C VAL A 78 3.92 0.71 -0.56
N PHE A 79 3.16 -0.34 -0.88
CA PHE A 79 2.68 -0.61 -2.23
C PHE A 79 1.76 0.47 -2.76
N GLN A 80 0.89 1.06 -1.94
CA GLN A 80 0.07 2.22 -2.32
C GLN A 80 0.93 3.44 -2.69
N GLN A 81 2.00 3.71 -1.94
CA GLN A 81 2.92 4.81 -2.25
C GLN A 81 3.65 4.59 -3.58
N HIS A 82 4.11 3.37 -3.83
CA HIS A 82 4.78 3.02 -5.09
C HIS A 82 3.81 2.96 -6.27
N ALA A 83 2.60 2.43 -6.07
CA ALA A 83 1.54 2.41 -7.07
C ALA A 83 1.22 3.84 -7.52
N ARG A 84 1.06 4.79 -6.59
CA ARG A 84 0.89 6.21 -6.92
C ARG A 84 2.04 6.75 -7.78
N LYS A 85 3.28 6.59 -7.32
CA LYS A 85 4.46 7.10 -8.04
C LYS A 85 4.55 6.54 -9.47
N LYS A 86 4.30 5.24 -9.62
CA LYS A 86 4.31 4.58 -10.93
C LYS A 86 3.12 4.99 -11.80
N PHE A 87 1.94 5.15 -11.21
CA PHE A 87 0.75 5.65 -11.91
C PHE A 87 0.99 7.04 -12.50
N GLU A 88 1.60 7.95 -11.73
CA GLU A 88 2.02 9.28 -12.22
C GLU A 88 3.04 9.21 -13.38
N GLN A 89 3.76 8.09 -13.51
CA GLN A 89 4.68 7.79 -14.62
C GLN A 89 4.04 7.00 -15.77
N ASN A 90 2.72 6.81 -15.77
CA ASN A 90 1.97 5.93 -16.69
C ASN A 90 2.38 4.45 -16.65
N VAL A 91 2.97 4.01 -15.53
CA VAL A 91 3.23 2.59 -15.24
C VAL A 91 2.13 2.08 -14.33
N LEU A 92 1.32 1.14 -14.83
CA LEU A 92 0.08 0.73 -14.16
C LEU A 92 0.22 -0.53 -13.31
N THR A 93 1.41 -1.12 -13.28
CA THR A 93 1.67 -2.41 -12.62
C THR A 93 3.11 -2.53 -12.15
N PHE A 94 3.39 -3.32 -11.11
CA PHE A 94 4.76 -3.68 -10.69
C PHE A 94 4.81 -5.04 -9.99
N LEU A 95 6.00 -5.64 -9.88
CA LEU A 95 6.21 -6.87 -9.11
C LEU A 95 6.46 -6.52 -7.63
N PRO A 96 5.82 -7.17 -6.63
CA PRO A 96 6.05 -6.88 -5.21
C PRO A 96 7.54 -6.90 -4.81
N GLY A 97 8.31 -7.82 -5.42
CA GLY A 97 9.75 -7.95 -5.18
C GLY A 97 10.62 -6.83 -5.74
N GLU A 98 10.08 -5.91 -6.55
CA GLU A 98 10.80 -4.69 -6.95
C GLU A 98 10.96 -3.69 -5.80
N ILE A 99 10.14 -3.82 -4.74
CA ILE A 99 10.20 -2.93 -3.58
C ILE A 99 11.29 -3.42 -2.63
N TYR A 100 12.17 -2.51 -2.23
CA TYR A 100 13.28 -2.85 -1.34
C TYR A 100 12.76 -3.35 0.02
N LYS A 101 13.24 -4.53 0.44
CA LYS A 101 12.92 -5.12 1.75
C LYS A 101 13.18 -4.15 2.91
N THR A 102 14.25 -3.35 2.84
CA THR A 102 14.60 -2.34 3.85
C THR A 102 13.53 -1.26 4.02
N GLU A 103 12.85 -0.87 2.93
CA GLU A 103 11.75 0.12 3.00
C GLU A 103 10.55 -0.46 3.75
N ILE A 104 10.23 -1.73 3.52
CA ILE A 104 9.17 -2.45 4.23
C ILE A 104 9.55 -2.66 5.70
N GLU A 105 10.81 -2.96 6.01
CA GLU A 105 11.31 -3.11 7.37
C GLU A 105 11.22 -1.82 8.17
N GLU A 106 11.70 -0.71 7.59
CA GLU A 106 11.62 0.61 8.21
C GLU A 106 10.17 1.03 8.49
N GLN A 107 9.25 0.73 7.57
CA GLN A 107 7.83 1.02 7.76
C GLN A 107 7.18 0.07 8.78
N PHE A 108 7.59 -1.20 8.81
CA PHE A 108 7.12 -2.19 9.78
C PHE A 108 7.47 -1.75 11.20
N LEU A 109 8.74 -1.38 11.44
CA LEU A 109 9.22 -0.89 12.74
C LEU A 109 8.55 0.40 13.20
N LYS A 110 8.00 1.22 12.29
CA LYS A 110 7.20 2.42 12.63
C LYS A 110 5.77 2.09 13.02
N ASN A 111 5.25 0.95 12.56
CA ASN A 111 3.87 0.53 12.80
C ASN A 111 3.74 -0.38 14.05
N VAL A 112 4.85 -0.97 14.53
CA VAL A 112 4.97 -1.67 15.82
C VAL A 112 4.90 -0.68 16.97
#